data_AF-A0A661RM85-F1
#
_entry.id   AF-A0A661RM85-F1
#
_cell.length_a   1.000
_cell.length_b   1.000
_cell.length_c   1.000
_cell.angle_alpha   90.00
_cell.angle_beta   90.00
_cell.angle_gamma   90.00
#
_symmetry.space_group_name_H-M   'P 1'
#
loop_
_entity.id
_entity.type
_entity.pdbx_description
1 polymer ?
#
loop_
_entity_poly.entity_id
_entity_poly.type
_entity_poly.pdbx_seq_one_letter_code
_entity_poly.pdbx_strand_id
1 'polypeptide(L)'
;MTEDRIRKSEKNQPRWKRMMFKGHKVWLQLDASGQPAVENNKVLIKYRLDHEYQYWVPAKAVEPINPKHLKKKNTGKKPGHPEGPLKRGVPFQELLTAGPAKEESVLPGSIVIYTDGASSGNPGPAGIGIVMRYGKHTKEISRHIGIATNNIAELMAIKVALEAVRTTDIPVRLYTDSRYCYGLLILGWKPRRNEALVAAIKKLMKRFQDLKIIKVEGHVGITANEQADRLARAAARKKPRSNAAGL
;
A
#
# COMPACT_ATOMS: atom_id res chain seq x y z
N MET A 1 -5.97 -48.58 2.72
CA MET A 1 -6.26 -47.16 3.08
C MET A 1 -5.76 -46.32 1.92
N THR A 2 -6.69 -45.80 1.14
CA THR A 2 -6.63 -45.76 -0.34
C THR A 2 -6.14 -44.43 -0.91
N GLU A 3 -5.40 -44.52 -2.02
CA GLU A 3 -4.98 -43.43 -2.93
C GLU A 3 -6.13 -42.55 -3.45
N ASP A 4 -7.38 -42.96 -3.24
CA ASP A 4 -8.60 -42.25 -3.65
C ASP A 4 -8.82 -40.90 -2.95
N ARG A 5 -8.18 -40.63 -1.81
CA ARG A 5 -8.27 -39.31 -1.17
C ARG A 5 -7.40 -38.24 -1.84
N ILE A 6 -6.36 -38.64 -2.57
CA ILE A 6 -5.44 -37.67 -3.21
C ILE A 6 -5.99 -37.22 -4.58
N ARG A 7 -6.61 -38.13 -5.35
CA ARG A 7 -7.20 -37.81 -6.67
C ARG A 7 -8.46 -36.94 -6.65
N LYS A 8 -9.11 -36.74 -5.49
CA LYS A 8 -10.32 -35.90 -5.38
C LYS A 8 -10.02 -34.40 -5.23
N SER A 9 -8.76 -34.01 -5.04
CA SER A 9 -8.39 -32.61 -4.79
C SER A 9 -7.98 -31.80 -6.02
N GLU A 10 -7.62 -32.45 -7.15
CA GLU A 10 -7.18 -31.74 -8.36
C GLU A 10 -8.30 -31.35 -9.33
N LYS A 11 -9.49 -31.95 -9.22
CA LYS A 11 -10.62 -31.68 -10.15
C LYS A 11 -11.41 -30.40 -9.86
N ASN A 12 -11.06 -29.64 -8.82
CA ASN A 12 -11.86 -28.50 -8.37
C ASN A 12 -11.08 -27.18 -8.31
N GLN A 13 -10.02 -27.04 -9.11
CA GLN A 13 -9.40 -25.73 -9.26
C GLN A 13 -10.38 -24.80 -10.00
N PRO A 14 -10.69 -23.61 -9.44
CA PRO A 14 -11.61 -22.67 -10.06
C PRO A 14 -11.07 -22.24 -11.42
N ARG A 15 -11.90 -22.37 -12.46
CA ARG A 15 -11.59 -21.86 -13.80
C ARG A 15 -11.80 -20.36 -13.83
N TRP A 16 -10.91 -19.61 -14.46
CA TRP A 16 -10.96 -18.14 -14.50
C TRP A 16 -11.01 -17.61 -15.93
N LYS A 17 -11.84 -16.59 -16.18
CA LYS A 17 -11.99 -15.93 -17.49
C LYS A 17 -11.66 -14.44 -17.40
N ARG A 18 -10.92 -13.91 -18.38
CA ARG A 18 -10.61 -12.46 -18.44
C ARG A 18 -11.84 -11.62 -18.79
N MET A 19 -12.12 -10.62 -17.97
CA MET A 19 -13.27 -9.71 -18.09
C MET A 19 -12.86 -8.26 -17.72
N MET A 20 -13.80 -7.33 -17.81
CA MET A 20 -13.68 -5.94 -17.40
C MET A 20 -14.60 -5.63 -16.23
N PHE A 21 -14.11 -4.93 -15.21
CA PHE A 21 -14.92 -4.41 -14.11
C PHE A 21 -14.47 -2.99 -13.78
N LYS A 22 -15.38 -2.02 -13.91
CA LYS A 22 -15.09 -0.59 -13.70
C LYS A 22 -13.86 -0.07 -14.47
N GLY A 23 -13.68 -0.51 -15.72
CA GLY A 23 -12.54 -0.11 -16.57
C GLY A 23 -11.21 -0.82 -16.28
N HIS A 24 -11.20 -1.82 -15.39
CA HIS A 24 -10.01 -2.63 -15.08
C HIS A 24 -10.16 -4.09 -15.53
N LYS A 25 -9.07 -4.67 -16.02
CA LYS A 25 -9.01 -6.11 -16.35
C LYS A 25 -9.07 -6.94 -15.08
N VAL A 26 -10.02 -7.86 -15.03
CA VAL A 26 -10.23 -8.79 -13.93
C VAL A 26 -10.34 -10.22 -14.46
N TRP A 27 -10.30 -11.19 -13.56
CA TRP A 27 -10.51 -12.60 -13.77
C TRP A 27 -11.81 -12.98 -13.06
N LEU A 28 -12.77 -13.49 -13.81
CA LEU A 28 -14.07 -13.94 -13.33
C LEU A 28 -14.03 -15.44 -13.08
N GLN A 29 -14.49 -15.90 -11.92
CA GLN A 29 -14.61 -17.34 -11.63
C GLN A 29 -15.73 -17.96 -12.46
N LEU A 30 -15.44 -19.13 -13.01
CA LEU A 30 -16.38 -19.96 -13.75
C LEU A 30 -16.75 -21.21 -12.95
N ASP A 31 -17.96 -21.69 -13.16
CA ASP A 31 -18.43 -22.99 -12.68
C ASP A 31 -17.91 -24.16 -13.53
N ALA A 32 -18.31 -25.38 -13.19
CA ALA A 32 -17.93 -26.59 -13.91
C ALA A 32 -18.39 -26.60 -15.38
N SER A 33 -19.45 -25.86 -15.73
CA SER A 33 -19.99 -25.72 -17.08
C SER A 33 -19.29 -24.63 -17.91
N GLY A 34 -18.40 -23.85 -17.28
CA GLY A 34 -17.70 -22.73 -17.92
C GLY A 34 -18.51 -21.43 -17.94
N GLN A 35 -19.61 -21.36 -17.20
CA GLN A 35 -20.41 -20.15 -17.01
C GLN A 35 -19.95 -19.37 -15.77
N PRO A 36 -20.21 -18.06 -15.67
CA PRO A 36 -19.90 -17.30 -14.46
C PRO A 36 -20.49 -17.96 -13.21
N ALA A 37 -19.66 -18.19 -12.20
CA ALA A 37 -20.16 -18.68 -10.91
C ALA A 37 -20.95 -17.54 -10.22
N VAL A 38 -22.29 -17.59 -10.32
CA VAL A 38 -23.20 -16.59 -9.76
C VAL A 38 -23.77 -17.06 -8.43
N GLU A 39 -23.64 -16.23 -7.41
CA GLU A 39 -24.28 -16.42 -6.10
C GLU A 39 -24.92 -15.10 -5.68
N ASN A 40 -26.22 -15.11 -5.34
CA ASN A 40 -26.96 -13.92 -4.91
C ASN A 40 -26.83 -12.70 -5.87
N ASN A 41 -26.96 -12.92 -7.18
CA ASN A 41 -26.75 -11.92 -8.25
C ASN A 41 -25.34 -11.30 -8.30
N LYS A 42 -24.36 -11.91 -7.62
CA LYS A 42 -22.97 -11.51 -7.64
C LYS A 42 -22.11 -12.60 -8.24
N VAL A 43 -20.94 -12.21 -8.72
CA VAL A 43 -19.92 -13.10 -9.26
C VAL A 43 -18.58 -12.85 -8.60
N LEU A 44 -17.77 -13.90 -8.47
CA LEU A 44 -16.46 -13.80 -7.86
C LEU A 44 -15.40 -13.36 -8.88
N ILE A 45 -14.70 -12.27 -8.59
CA ILE A 45 -13.61 -11.77 -9.43
C ILE A 45 -12.28 -11.66 -8.67
N LYS A 46 -11.18 -11.79 -9.41
CA LYS A 46 -9.81 -11.48 -8.98
C LYS A 46 -9.19 -10.48 -9.94
N TYR A 47 -8.46 -9.48 -9.44
CA TYR A 47 -7.65 -8.63 -10.33
C TYR A 47 -6.41 -9.38 -10.85
N ARG A 48 -5.91 -10.32 -10.04
CA ARG A 48 -4.68 -11.10 -10.24
C ARG A 48 -4.90 -12.52 -9.71
N LEU A 49 -4.54 -13.54 -10.50
CA LEU A 49 -4.78 -14.95 -10.12
C LEU A 49 -3.85 -15.43 -9.02
N ASP A 50 -2.63 -14.90 -9.02
CA ASP A 50 -1.56 -15.11 -8.05
C ASP A 50 -1.78 -14.37 -6.71
N HIS A 51 -2.91 -13.67 -6.56
CA HIS A 51 -3.31 -13.01 -5.32
C HIS A 51 -4.49 -13.76 -4.67
N GLU A 52 -4.55 -13.71 -3.34
CA GLU A 52 -5.60 -14.37 -2.55
C GLU A 52 -6.93 -13.59 -2.55
N TYR A 53 -6.89 -12.28 -2.80
CA TYR A 53 -8.07 -11.40 -2.76
C TYR A 53 -9.09 -11.69 -3.85
N GLN A 54 -10.31 -12.00 -3.42
CA GLN A 54 -11.47 -12.30 -4.25
C GLN A 54 -12.62 -11.36 -3.89
N TYR A 55 -13.34 -10.86 -4.89
CA TYR A 55 -14.41 -9.89 -4.70
C TYR A 55 -15.70 -10.39 -5.31
N TRP A 56 -16.76 -10.42 -4.51
CA TRP A 56 -18.13 -10.62 -5.00
C TRP A 56 -18.69 -9.30 -5.50
N VAL A 57 -18.82 -9.18 -6.82
CA VAL A 57 -19.35 -7.97 -7.48
C VAL A 57 -20.66 -8.28 -8.19
N PRO A 58 -21.58 -7.30 -8.35
CA PRO A 58 -22.81 -7.54 -9.10
C PRO A 58 -22.51 -8.09 -10.49
N ALA A 59 -23.15 -9.19 -10.89
CA ALA A 59 -22.89 -9.86 -12.17
C ALA A 59 -23.01 -8.89 -13.36
N LYS A 60 -24.03 -8.01 -13.31
CA LYS A 60 -24.29 -6.96 -14.31
C LYS A 60 -23.19 -5.92 -14.50
N ALA A 61 -22.24 -5.82 -13.57
CA ALA A 61 -21.15 -4.83 -13.62
C ALA A 61 -19.86 -5.39 -14.26
N VAL A 62 -19.85 -6.68 -14.64
CA VAL A 62 -18.71 -7.36 -15.25
C VAL A 62 -19.00 -7.55 -16.74
N GLU A 63 -18.12 -7.02 -17.59
CA GLU A 63 -18.33 -6.95 -19.04
C GLU A 63 -17.24 -7.73 -19.79
N PRO A 64 -17.53 -8.30 -20.97
CA PRO A 64 -16.52 -8.89 -21.84
C PRO A 64 -15.48 -7.86 -22.28
N ILE A 65 -14.22 -8.30 -22.46
CA ILE A 65 -13.19 -7.43 -23.04
C ILE A 65 -13.50 -7.22 -24.52
N ASN A 66 -13.80 -5.97 -24.91
CA ASN A 66 -13.96 -5.59 -26.31
C ASN A 66 -12.57 -5.35 -26.96
N PRO A 67 -12.15 -6.12 -27.98
CA PRO A 67 -10.82 -5.99 -28.60
C PRO A 67 -10.57 -4.64 -29.29
N LYS A 68 -11.62 -3.86 -29.61
CA LYS A 68 -11.51 -2.64 -30.43
C LYS A 68 -11.15 -1.35 -29.66
N HIS A 69 -10.97 -1.39 -28.34
CA HIS A 69 -10.67 -0.20 -27.52
C HIS A 69 -9.20 -0.05 -27.03
N LEU A 70 -8.23 -0.73 -27.64
CA LEU A 70 -6.82 -0.37 -27.51
C LEU A 70 -6.43 0.70 -28.54
N LYS A 71 -6.61 2.00 -28.24
CA LYS A 71 -6.02 3.09 -29.06
C LYS A 71 -4.93 3.88 -28.34
N LYS A 72 -3.71 3.64 -28.82
CA LYS A 72 -2.54 4.52 -29.11
C LYS A 72 -2.08 5.56 -28.06
N LYS A 73 -0.89 5.33 -27.48
CA LYS A 73 -0.02 6.37 -26.91
C LYS A 73 0.85 6.98 -28.02
N ASN A 74 0.85 8.31 -28.14
CA ASN A 74 1.68 9.07 -29.07
C ASN A 74 3.17 8.99 -28.71
N THR A 75 3.99 8.82 -29.75
CA THR A 75 5.45 8.87 -29.78
C THR A 75 5.93 10.32 -29.91
N GLY A 76 6.50 10.89 -28.84
CA GLY A 76 7.22 12.16 -28.86
C GLY A 76 8.72 11.93 -28.69
N LYS A 77 9.51 12.39 -29.67
CA LYS A 77 10.98 12.32 -29.81
C LYS A 77 11.78 12.70 -28.54
N LYS A 78 12.83 11.92 -28.24
CA LYS A 78 13.96 12.26 -27.36
C LYS A 78 15.05 13.04 -28.13
N PRO A 79 15.86 13.88 -27.46
CA PRO A 79 17.26 14.12 -27.85
C PRO A 79 18.25 13.32 -26.96
N GLY A 80 19.29 12.74 -27.55
CA GLY A 80 20.45 12.07 -26.90
C GLY A 80 21.41 13.09 -26.24
N HIS A 81 22.49 12.78 -25.52
CA HIS A 81 23.43 11.65 -25.32
C HIS A 81 24.13 11.88 -23.93
N PRO A 82 25.17 11.15 -23.43
CA PRO A 82 25.97 10.07 -24.04
C PRO A 82 26.03 8.77 -23.23
N GLU A 83 26.54 7.74 -23.91
CA GLU A 83 26.79 6.39 -23.40
C GLU A 83 28.02 6.35 -22.48
N GLY A 84 27.88 5.66 -21.35
CA GLY A 84 28.96 5.20 -20.48
C GLY A 84 28.57 3.84 -19.89
N PRO A 85 29.50 2.91 -19.64
CA PRO A 85 29.16 1.50 -19.46
C PRO A 85 28.66 1.25 -18.03
N LEU A 86 27.35 1.07 -17.86
CA LEU A 86 26.79 0.57 -16.61
C LEU A 86 26.76 -0.95 -16.63
N LYS A 87 27.55 -1.54 -15.72
CA LYS A 87 27.63 -2.98 -15.44
C LYS A 87 26.24 -3.58 -15.18
N ARG A 88 26.00 -4.77 -15.73
CA ARG A 88 24.74 -5.54 -15.61
C ARG A 88 24.37 -5.78 -14.16
N GLY A 89 23.23 -5.25 -13.74
CA GLY A 89 22.53 -5.65 -12.52
C GLY A 89 21.53 -6.78 -12.81
N VAL A 90 21.44 -7.72 -11.87
CA VAL A 90 20.56 -8.91 -11.90
C VAL A 90 19.08 -8.54 -12.12
N PRO A 91 18.29 -9.34 -12.86
CA PRO A 91 16.88 -9.06 -13.11
C PRO A 91 16.03 -9.01 -11.84
N PHE A 92 15.19 -7.97 -11.72
CA PHE A 92 14.28 -7.68 -10.60
C PHE A 92 13.34 -8.84 -10.18
N GLN A 93 13.21 -9.89 -11.01
CA GLN A 93 12.34 -11.04 -10.74
C GLN A 93 12.94 -12.06 -9.75
N GLU A 94 14.27 -12.10 -9.56
CA GLU A 94 14.91 -13.04 -8.62
C GLU A 94 14.86 -12.60 -7.15
N LEU A 95 14.39 -11.37 -6.86
CA LEU A 95 14.27 -10.82 -5.50
C LEU A 95 13.01 -11.26 -4.73
N LEU A 96 12.11 -12.02 -5.37
CA LEU A 96 10.77 -12.32 -4.83
C LEU A 96 10.58 -13.77 -4.37
N THR A 97 11.58 -14.63 -4.48
CA THR A 97 11.51 -16.04 -4.06
C THR A 97 12.44 -16.33 -2.89
N ALA A 98 12.03 -15.96 -1.68
CA ALA A 98 12.52 -16.56 -0.44
C ALA A 98 11.46 -16.42 0.67
N GLY A 99 11.14 -17.54 1.32
CA GLY A 99 10.25 -17.64 2.47
C GLY A 99 10.81 -17.00 3.75
N PRO A 100 10.15 -17.20 4.91
CA PRO A 100 10.20 -16.27 6.02
C PRO A 100 11.46 -16.43 6.87
N ALA A 101 12.49 -15.64 6.57
CA ALA A 101 13.47 -15.11 7.52
C ALA A 101 14.29 -14.01 6.83
N LYS A 102 14.46 -12.88 7.55
CA LYS A 102 15.25 -11.66 7.23
C LYS A 102 14.52 -10.55 6.50
N GLU A 103 14.02 -9.64 7.33
CA GLU A 103 13.46 -8.31 7.05
C GLU A 103 14.54 -7.31 6.55
N GLU A 104 15.46 -7.73 5.67
CA GLU A 104 16.69 -7.01 5.31
C GLU A 104 16.89 -6.85 3.80
N SER A 105 15.85 -6.40 3.08
CA SER A 105 15.97 -6.11 1.64
C SER A 105 15.20 -4.86 1.20
N VAL A 106 15.35 -3.78 1.97
CA VAL A 106 15.19 -2.44 1.41
C VAL A 106 16.60 -1.97 1.04
N LEU A 107 16.76 -1.42 -0.16
CA LEU A 107 18.03 -0.96 -0.75
C LEU A 107 19.12 -0.71 0.32
N PRO A 108 20.23 -1.46 0.33
CA PRO A 108 21.32 -1.23 1.27
C PRO A 108 21.70 0.26 1.29
N GLY A 109 21.78 0.83 2.49
CA GLY A 109 22.03 2.27 2.65
C GLY A 109 20.82 3.17 2.44
N SER A 110 19.58 2.67 2.57
CA SER A 110 18.36 3.50 2.56
C SER A 110 17.65 3.53 3.91
N ILE A 111 16.96 4.63 4.18
CA ILE A 111 16.07 4.79 5.33
C ILE A 111 14.70 4.25 4.93
N VAL A 112 14.23 3.24 5.65
CA VAL A 112 12.93 2.62 5.48
C VAL A 112 11.98 3.18 6.51
N ILE A 113 10.79 3.60 6.11
CA ILE A 113 9.80 4.16 7.01
C ILE A 113 8.47 3.49 6.74
N TYR A 114 7.79 3.02 7.77
CA TYR A 114 6.39 2.60 7.73
C TYR A 114 5.58 3.57 8.58
N THR A 115 4.44 4.02 8.07
CA THR A 115 3.58 4.98 8.76
C THR A 115 2.14 4.53 8.76
N ASP A 116 1.48 4.67 9.90
CA ASP A 116 0.03 4.49 10.01
C ASP A 116 -0.59 5.51 10.98
N GLY A 117 -1.87 5.78 10.80
CA GLY A 117 -2.68 6.68 11.61
C GLY A 117 -4.02 6.05 11.96
N ALA A 118 -4.40 6.14 13.23
CA ALA A 118 -5.65 5.56 13.74
C ALA A 118 -6.48 6.62 14.47
N SER A 119 -7.80 6.56 14.32
CA SER A 119 -8.75 7.38 15.08
C SER A 119 -9.88 6.51 15.64
N SER A 120 -10.15 6.65 16.94
CA SER A 120 -11.25 5.96 17.64
C SER A 120 -12.54 6.77 17.50
N GLY A 121 -13.16 6.71 16.33
CA GLY A 121 -14.25 7.60 15.90
C GLY A 121 -13.77 8.55 14.79
N ASN A 122 -14.69 9.17 14.03
CA ASN A 122 -14.32 10.00 12.88
C ASN A 122 -15.16 11.31 12.79
N PRO A 123 -14.78 12.38 13.50
CA PRO A 123 -13.54 12.54 14.29
C PRO A 123 -13.57 11.84 15.65
N GLY A 124 -12.40 11.54 16.23
CA GLY A 124 -12.23 10.93 17.55
C GLY A 124 -10.79 11.00 18.07
N PRO A 125 -10.50 10.47 19.28
CA PRO A 125 -9.13 10.35 19.78
C PRO A 125 -8.24 9.64 18.78
N ALA A 126 -7.15 10.29 18.38
CA ALA A 126 -6.32 9.87 17.27
C ALA A 126 -4.86 9.73 17.67
N GLY A 127 -4.17 8.79 17.02
CA GLY A 127 -2.77 8.47 17.23
C GLY A 127 -2.07 8.15 15.93
N ILE A 128 -0.75 8.33 15.94
CA ILE A 128 0.13 7.97 14.82
C ILE A 128 1.15 6.94 15.26
N GLY A 129 1.53 6.08 14.34
CA GLY A 129 2.55 5.07 14.51
C GLY A 129 3.55 5.13 13.36
N ILE A 130 4.84 5.11 13.69
CA ILE A 130 5.92 5.18 12.71
C ILE A 130 6.99 4.17 13.11
N VAL A 131 7.45 3.37 12.16
CA VAL A 131 8.61 2.49 12.31
C VAL A 131 9.64 2.91 11.27
N MET A 132 10.81 3.35 11.72
CA MET A 132 11.91 3.79 10.87
C MET A 132 13.11 2.88 11.05
N ARG A 133 13.72 2.42 9.95
CA ARG A 133 14.87 1.52 9.97
C ARG A 133 16.00 2.03 9.08
N TYR A 134 17.23 1.83 9.53
CA TYR A 134 18.45 2.07 8.75
C TYR A 134 19.55 1.10 9.21
N GLY A 135 19.95 0.17 8.34
CA GLY A 135 20.80 -0.95 8.72
C GLY A 135 20.21 -1.71 9.91
N LYS A 136 21.01 -1.91 10.97
CA LYS A 136 20.58 -2.56 12.21
C LYS A 136 19.75 -1.67 13.16
N HIS A 137 19.63 -0.38 12.87
CA HIS A 137 18.97 0.57 13.78
C HIS A 137 17.48 0.66 13.47
N THR A 138 16.66 0.57 14.50
CA THR A 138 15.21 0.79 14.44
C THR A 138 14.81 1.91 15.39
N LYS A 139 13.93 2.79 14.93
CA LYS A 139 13.30 3.84 15.73
C LYS A 139 11.79 3.75 15.57
N GLU A 140 11.08 3.74 16.68
CA GLU A 140 9.62 3.73 16.71
C GLU A 140 9.08 5.04 17.28
N ILE A 141 7.99 5.54 16.72
CA ILE A 141 7.27 6.71 17.22
C ILE A 141 5.80 6.33 17.35
N SER A 142 5.28 6.42 18.58
CA SER A 142 3.84 6.30 18.89
C SER A 142 3.40 7.58 19.59
N ARG A 143 2.50 8.34 18.98
CA ARG A 143 2.12 9.66 19.49
C ARG A 143 0.63 9.92 19.38
N HIS A 144 0.02 10.31 20.50
CA HIS A 144 -1.35 10.82 20.51
C HIS A 144 -1.38 12.21 19.88
N ILE A 145 -2.35 12.48 19.01
CA ILE A 145 -2.44 13.74 18.25
C ILE A 145 -3.73 14.52 18.53
N GLY A 146 -4.42 14.19 19.62
CA GLY A 146 -5.68 14.83 20.02
C GLY A 146 -6.89 14.22 19.32
N ILE A 147 -7.91 15.03 19.10
CA ILE A 147 -9.11 14.63 18.36
C ILE A 147 -8.91 14.94 16.87
N ALA A 148 -8.93 13.92 16.03
CA ALA A 148 -8.75 14.07 14.58
C ALA A 148 -9.58 13.05 13.80
N THR A 149 -9.58 13.16 12.48
CA THR A 149 -10.10 12.12 11.58
C THR A 149 -9.00 11.11 11.26
N ASN A 150 -9.36 9.92 10.77
CA ASN A 150 -8.35 8.94 10.33
C ASN A 150 -7.42 9.52 9.26
N ASN A 151 -8.00 10.23 8.27
CA ASN A 151 -7.27 10.88 7.19
C ASN A 151 -6.25 11.92 7.69
N ILE A 152 -6.58 12.66 8.76
CA ILE A 152 -5.64 13.60 9.39
C ILE A 152 -4.53 12.83 10.11
N ALA A 153 -4.87 11.74 10.81
CA ALA A 153 -3.90 10.90 11.50
C ALA A 153 -2.88 10.29 10.52
N GLU A 154 -3.34 9.71 9.40
CA GLU A 154 -2.46 9.14 8.37
C GLU A 154 -1.54 10.19 7.75
N LEU A 155 -2.06 11.37 7.38
CA LEU A 155 -1.24 12.47 6.86
C LEU A 155 -0.22 12.97 7.90
N MET A 156 -0.63 13.07 9.16
CA MET A 156 0.24 13.48 10.25
C MET A 156 1.36 12.47 10.50
N ALA A 157 1.08 11.16 10.39
CA ALA A 157 2.09 10.12 10.50
C ALA A 157 3.21 10.30 9.46
N ILE A 158 2.83 10.57 8.20
CA ILE A 158 3.79 10.88 7.13
C ILE A 158 4.57 12.15 7.43
N LYS A 159 3.89 13.24 7.81
CA LYS A 159 4.55 14.52 8.15
C LYS A 159 5.63 14.32 9.21
N VAL A 160 5.27 13.67 10.31
CA VAL A 160 6.16 13.46 11.46
C VAL A 160 7.30 12.51 11.11
N ALA A 161 7.04 11.50 10.29
CA ALA A 161 8.09 10.61 9.82
C ALA A 161 9.14 11.35 8.99
N LEU A 162 8.71 12.21 8.05
CA LEU A 162 9.62 13.05 7.26
C LEU A 162 10.36 14.07 8.13
N GLU A 163 9.72 14.67 9.13
CA GLU A 163 10.38 15.58 10.08
C GLU A 163 11.41 14.88 10.97
N ALA A 164 11.20 13.60 11.26
CA ALA A 164 12.11 12.81 12.10
C ALA A 164 13.40 12.39 11.37
N VAL A 165 13.43 12.40 10.04
CA VAL A 165 14.63 12.12 9.26
C VAL A 165 15.52 13.36 9.27
N ARG A 166 16.71 13.24 9.88
CA ARG A 166 17.65 14.36 10.06
C ARG A 166 18.54 14.63 8.84
N THR A 167 18.64 13.67 7.92
CA THR A 167 19.51 13.72 6.75
C THR A 167 18.69 13.62 5.47
N THR A 168 19.14 14.28 4.40
CA THR A 168 18.36 14.41 3.15
C THR A 168 19.06 13.87 1.91
N ASP A 169 20.30 13.43 2.07
CA ASP A 169 21.20 12.84 1.06
C ASP A 169 21.09 11.32 0.97
N ILE A 170 20.56 10.66 2.00
CA ILE A 170 20.31 9.22 2.00
C ILE A 170 18.94 8.91 1.34
N PRO A 171 18.84 7.88 0.47
CA PRO A 171 17.57 7.44 -0.08
C PRO A 171 16.54 7.08 1.00
N VAL A 172 15.32 7.60 0.87
CA VAL A 172 14.20 7.33 1.78
C VAL A 172 13.11 6.57 1.05
N ARG A 173 12.63 5.47 1.65
CA ARG A 173 11.51 4.65 1.19
C ARG A 173 10.43 4.65 2.26
N LEU A 174 9.37 5.44 2.04
CA LEU A 174 8.25 5.57 2.96
C LEU A 174 7.07 4.73 2.47
N TYR A 175 6.65 3.78 3.27
CA TYR A 175 5.56 2.86 3.01
C TYR A 175 4.32 3.29 3.80
N THR A 176 3.17 3.30 3.11
CA THR A 176 1.85 3.57 3.70
C THR A 176 0.80 2.76 2.96
N ASP A 177 -0.20 2.23 3.65
CA ASP A 177 -1.39 1.62 3.04
C ASP A 177 -2.50 2.65 2.76
N SER A 178 -2.36 3.88 3.23
CA SER A 178 -3.32 4.96 3.01
C SER A 178 -3.42 5.35 1.54
N ARG A 179 -4.51 4.90 0.90
CA ARG A 179 -4.89 5.35 -0.45
C ARG A 179 -5.12 6.86 -0.49
N TYR A 180 -5.67 7.44 0.58
CA TYR A 180 -5.95 8.87 0.65
C TYR A 180 -4.65 9.68 0.60
N CYS A 181 -3.67 9.35 1.44
CA CYS A 181 -2.38 10.01 1.46
C CYS A 181 -1.63 9.82 0.14
N TYR A 182 -1.54 8.59 -0.36
CA TYR A 182 -0.87 8.31 -1.63
C TYR A 182 -1.50 9.06 -2.81
N GLY A 183 -2.83 9.13 -2.84
CA GLY A 183 -3.57 9.89 -3.84
C GLY A 183 -3.19 11.39 -3.86
N LEU A 184 -3.17 12.02 -2.69
CA LEU A 184 -2.89 13.45 -2.54
C LEU A 184 -1.43 13.82 -2.76
N LEU A 185 -0.51 12.98 -2.29
CA LEU A 185 0.92 13.26 -2.30
C LEU A 185 1.60 12.82 -3.59
N ILE A 186 1.16 11.72 -4.20
CA ILE A 186 1.84 11.08 -5.34
C ILE A 186 0.99 11.10 -6.62
N LEU A 187 -0.30 10.74 -6.56
CA LEU A 187 -1.14 10.66 -7.77
C LEU A 187 -1.72 12.01 -8.23
N GLY A 188 -1.36 13.11 -7.59
CA GLY A 188 -1.79 14.46 -7.99
C GLY A 188 -3.26 14.77 -7.67
N TRP A 189 -3.90 14.04 -6.75
CA TRP A 189 -5.26 14.39 -6.33
C TRP A 189 -5.28 15.77 -5.66
N LYS A 190 -6.33 16.55 -5.97
CA LYS A 190 -6.54 17.85 -5.33
C LYS A 190 -7.16 17.64 -3.93
N PRO A 191 -6.56 18.18 -2.86
CA PRO A 191 -7.17 18.12 -1.54
C PRO A 191 -8.48 18.92 -1.55
N ARG A 192 -9.56 18.31 -1.06
CA ARG A 192 -10.83 19.01 -0.75
C ARG A 192 -10.93 19.44 0.71
N ARG A 193 -10.06 18.86 1.56
CA ARG A 193 -9.90 19.08 2.99
C ARG A 193 -8.43 18.89 3.32
N ASN A 194 -7.97 19.43 4.45
CA ASN A 194 -6.59 19.29 4.95
C ASN A 194 -5.52 19.91 4.02
N GLU A 195 -5.88 20.94 3.25
CA GLU A 195 -5.00 21.55 2.22
C GLU A 195 -3.68 22.03 2.80
N ALA A 196 -3.72 22.74 3.93
CA ALA A 196 -2.54 23.23 4.62
C ALA A 196 -1.59 22.09 5.05
N LEU A 197 -2.13 20.97 5.56
CA LEU A 197 -1.35 19.81 5.97
C LEU A 197 -0.70 19.13 4.75
N VAL A 198 -1.45 18.96 3.66
CA VAL A 198 -0.93 18.39 2.40
C VAL A 198 0.17 19.28 1.82
N ALA A 199 -0.03 20.60 1.81
CA ALA A 199 0.97 21.56 1.33
C ALA A 199 2.26 21.50 2.17
N ALA A 200 2.13 21.43 3.50
CA ALA A 200 3.27 21.29 4.40
C ALA A 200 4.06 20.00 4.13
N ILE A 201 3.38 18.86 3.95
CA ILE A 201 4.02 17.59 3.61
C ILE A 201 4.74 17.68 2.26
N LYS A 202 4.08 18.23 1.22
CA LYS A 202 4.72 18.42 -0.09
C LYS A 202 5.95 19.32 -0.01
N LYS A 203 5.95 20.34 0.85
CA LYS A 203 7.13 21.17 1.10
C LYS A 203 8.26 20.37 1.75
N LEU A 204 7.94 19.51 2.73
CA LEU A 204 8.93 18.62 3.36
C LEU A 204 9.52 17.61 2.37
N MET A 205 8.69 17.00 1.53
CA MET A 205 9.12 16.02 0.52
C MET A 205 10.21 16.59 -0.40
N LYS A 206 10.13 17.87 -0.76
CA LYS A 206 11.10 18.54 -1.64
C LYS A 206 12.51 18.67 -1.03
N ARG A 207 12.66 18.46 0.28
CA ARG A 207 13.97 18.56 0.95
C ARG A 207 14.85 17.32 0.69
N PHE A 208 14.25 16.19 0.35
CA PHE A 208 14.95 14.92 0.18
C PHE A 208 15.44 14.76 -1.26
N GLN A 209 16.69 14.34 -1.44
CA GLN A 209 17.27 14.10 -2.77
C GLN A 209 16.65 12.88 -3.45
N ASP A 210 16.40 11.80 -2.70
CA ASP A 210 15.73 10.59 -3.19
C ASP A 210 14.68 10.10 -2.18
N LEU A 211 13.47 10.64 -2.27
CA LEU A 211 12.30 10.15 -1.52
C LEU A 211 11.34 9.41 -2.44
N LYS A 212 10.97 8.18 -2.08
CA LYS A 212 9.85 7.46 -2.69
C LYS A 212 8.82 7.10 -1.63
N ILE A 213 7.59 7.55 -1.85
CA ILE A 213 6.43 7.07 -1.11
C ILE A 213 5.84 5.90 -1.88
N ILE A 214 5.66 4.76 -1.22
CA ILE A 214 5.24 3.49 -1.78
C ILE A 214 3.93 3.11 -1.12
N LYS A 215 2.88 2.93 -1.92
CA LYS A 215 1.63 2.36 -1.42
C LYS A 215 1.80 0.85 -1.26
N VAL A 216 1.50 0.35 -0.06
CA VAL A 216 1.31 -1.08 0.18
C VAL A 216 -0.18 -1.37 0.28
N GLU A 217 -0.54 -2.65 0.22
CA GLU A 217 -1.88 -3.06 0.62
C GLU A 217 -1.90 -3.21 2.15
N GLY A 218 -3.01 -2.85 2.79
CA GLY A 218 -3.16 -2.94 4.23
C GLY A 218 -3.22 -4.39 4.70
N HIS A 219 -2.63 -4.68 5.87
CA HIS A 219 -2.71 -5.98 6.56
C HIS A 219 -2.22 -7.21 5.77
N VAL A 220 -1.22 -7.05 4.88
CA VAL A 220 -0.66 -8.16 4.07
C VAL A 220 0.59 -8.79 4.72
N GLY A 221 0.64 -8.92 6.04
CA GLY A 221 1.76 -9.60 6.71
C GLY A 221 3.09 -8.83 6.65
N ILE A 222 3.08 -7.53 6.34
CA ILE A 222 4.26 -6.68 6.46
C ILE A 222 4.41 -6.32 7.94
N THR A 223 5.25 -7.06 8.66
CA THR A 223 5.47 -6.94 10.11
C THR A 223 5.66 -5.49 10.57
N ALA A 224 6.45 -4.71 9.83
CA ALA A 224 6.70 -3.30 10.17
C ALA A 224 5.49 -2.38 9.96
N ASN A 225 4.62 -2.66 8.97
CA ASN A 225 3.37 -1.91 8.80
C ASN A 225 2.38 -2.26 9.91
N GLU A 226 2.28 -3.54 10.27
CA GLU A 226 1.46 -3.97 11.40
C GLU A 226 1.96 -3.41 12.73
N GLN A 227 3.27 -3.25 12.90
CA GLN A 227 3.85 -2.56 14.05
C GLN A 227 3.46 -1.08 14.05
N ALA A 228 3.52 -0.39 12.91
CA ALA A 228 3.04 1.00 12.81
C ALA A 228 1.54 1.12 13.18
N ASP A 229 0.69 0.22 12.69
CA ASP A 229 -0.74 0.16 13.06
C ASP A 229 -0.94 -0.04 14.56
N ARG A 230 -0.23 -1.00 15.17
CA ARG A 230 -0.26 -1.22 16.62
C ARG A 230 0.14 0.05 17.39
N LEU A 231 1.21 0.71 16.99
CA LEU A 231 1.70 1.95 17.61
C LEU A 231 0.65 3.08 17.49
N ALA A 232 0.00 3.21 16.33
CA ALA A 232 -1.03 4.21 16.08
C ALA A 232 -2.27 3.98 16.94
N ARG A 233 -2.79 2.75 16.95
CA ARG A 233 -3.96 2.35 17.75
C ARG A 233 -3.70 2.50 19.25
N ALA A 234 -2.51 2.12 19.72
CA ALA A 234 -2.12 2.29 21.11
C ALA A 234 -2.10 3.78 21.51
N ALA A 235 -1.58 4.65 20.64
CA ALA A 235 -1.58 6.10 20.87
C ALA A 235 -2.98 6.71 20.84
N ALA A 236 -3.87 6.26 19.96
CA ALA A 236 -5.24 6.76 19.86
C ALA A 236 -6.05 6.49 21.14
N ARG A 237 -5.75 5.38 21.83
CA ARG A 237 -6.42 4.97 23.08
C ARG A 237 -5.91 5.68 24.33
N LYS A 238 -4.74 6.34 24.28
CA LYS A 238 -4.21 7.07 25.43
C LYS A 238 -5.13 8.26 25.73
N LYS A 239 -5.78 8.25 26.90
CA LYS A 239 -6.45 9.46 27.41
C LYS A 239 -5.40 10.58 27.53
N PRO A 240 -5.73 11.83 27.19
CA PRO A 240 -4.84 12.95 27.47
C PRO A 240 -4.49 12.90 28.96
N ARG A 241 -3.19 12.95 29.30
CA ARG A 241 -2.81 13.20 30.68
C ARG A 241 -3.38 14.56 31.04
N SER A 242 -4.40 14.59 31.89
CA SER A 242 -4.75 15.80 32.63
C SER A 242 -3.50 16.18 33.41
N ASN A 243 -2.90 17.33 33.09
CA ASN A 243 -1.93 17.93 34.00
C ASN A 243 -2.68 18.24 35.30
N ALA A 244 -2.57 17.35 36.29
CA ALA A 244 -2.69 17.72 37.68
C ALA A 244 -1.37 18.42 38.05
N ALA A 245 -1.31 19.72 37.76
CA ALA A 245 -0.47 20.68 38.47
C ALA A 245 -1.51 21.64 39.07
N GLY A 246 -1.79 21.66 40.37
CA GLY A 246 -0.89 21.36 41.46
C GLY A 246 0.08 22.53 41.63
N LEU A 247 -0.47 23.71 41.91
CA LEU A 247 0.01 24.77 42.80
C LEU A 247 -1.06 25.87 42.89
#